data_AF-I4VM95-F1
#
_entry.id   AF-I4VM95-F1
#
_cell.length_a   1.000
_cell.length_b   1.000
_cell.length_c   1.000
_cell.angle_alpha   90.00
_cell.angle_beta   90.00
_cell.angle_gamma   90.00
#
_symmetry.space_group_name_H-M   'P 1'
#
loop_
_entity.id
_entity.type
_entity.pdbx_description
1 polymer ?
#
loop_
_entity_poly.entity_id
_entity_poly.type
_entity_poly.pdbx_seq_one_letter_code
_entity_poly.pdbx_strand_id
1 'polypeptide(L)'
;MAVSSTSVLRPRGLSVEQLGANRAKVVVEPLERGFGHTLGNALRRVLLSSIPGSAIVEVEIDGVLHEYTTLEGLQEDVIEVLLNLKEVAIRQHTGDEVTLTLSKKGKGVVTAGDIAVDHSVEIINPEHVICHLTKDIALNMRLKVRRGVGYQPASARQHPDDEARPIGRLQLDASFAPVLRVAYEVDAARVEQRTNLDKLILDIETNGTINAEDAVRKAAEIINDQLSVFGDFSRRENDISTAEKSGFDPLLLRPIDDLELTVRSANCLKAESIYYIGDLVQKTEVELLKTPNLGKKSLTEIKDVLGGRGLALGMKLENWPPPGLSHGMQLG
;
A
#
# COMPACT_ATOMS: atom_id res chain seq x y z
N MET A 1 -23.78 10.01 14.27
CA MET A 1 -22.72 9.49 15.16
C MET A 1 -22.39 10.57 16.18
N ALA A 2 -22.44 10.25 17.47
CA ALA A 2 -22.23 11.21 18.54
C ALA A 2 -20.78 11.73 18.51
N VAL A 3 -20.64 13.04 18.46
CA VAL A 3 -19.36 13.75 18.43
C VAL A 3 -18.79 13.74 19.84
N SER A 4 -17.75 12.96 20.09
CA SER A 4 -16.97 13.06 21.32
C SER A 4 -15.99 14.24 21.20
N SER A 5 -15.93 15.11 22.21
CA SER A 5 -14.93 16.19 22.31
C SER A 5 -13.48 15.69 22.41
N THR A 6 -13.30 14.37 22.51
CA THR A 6 -12.01 13.69 22.64
C THR A 6 -11.55 12.94 21.39
N SER A 7 -12.35 12.88 20.31
CA SER A 7 -11.98 12.13 19.10
C SER A 7 -11.74 13.03 17.88
N VAL A 8 -10.54 12.94 17.32
CA VAL A 8 -10.13 13.57 16.05
C VAL A 8 -10.86 12.90 14.89
N LEU A 9 -11.39 13.70 13.96
CA LEU A 9 -12.05 13.18 12.77
C LEU A 9 -11.04 12.43 11.87
N ARG A 10 -11.41 11.22 11.43
CA ARG A 10 -10.63 10.49 10.42
C ARG A 10 -11.02 10.98 9.03
N PRO A 11 -10.05 11.43 8.19
CA PRO A 11 -10.36 11.84 6.83
C PRO A 11 -11.00 10.70 6.05
N ARG A 12 -11.93 11.06 5.16
CA ARG A 12 -12.51 10.11 4.20
C ARG A 12 -11.58 10.02 2.99
N GLY A 13 -11.76 8.97 2.19
CA GLY A 13 -10.79 8.50 1.18
C GLY A 13 -10.17 9.56 0.28
N LEU A 14 -9.08 9.18 -0.37
CA LEU A 14 -8.30 10.03 -1.27
C LEU A 14 -9.10 10.32 -2.56
N SER A 15 -9.30 11.59 -2.91
CA SER A 15 -9.80 11.96 -4.24
C SER A 15 -8.64 12.40 -5.13
N VAL A 16 -8.57 11.86 -6.35
CA VAL A 16 -7.50 12.13 -7.31
C VAL A 16 -8.10 12.70 -8.58
N GLU A 17 -7.70 13.92 -8.92
CA GLU A 17 -8.04 14.60 -10.17
C GLU A 17 -6.81 14.58 -11.08
N GLN A 18 -6.87 13.84 -12.18
CA GLN A 18 -5.78 13.78 -13.13
C GLN A 18 -5.83 15.00 -14.07
N LEU A 19 -4.86 15.91 -13.95
CA LEU A 19 -4.78 17.13 -14.78
C LEU A 19 -4.05 16.88 -16.11
N GLY A 20 -3.19 15.86 -16.15
CA GLY A 20 -2.49 15.39 -17.35
C GLY A 20 -1.86 14.01 -17.13
N ALA A 21 -1.10 13.52 -18.11
CA ALA A 21 -0.47 12.19 -18.04
C ALA A 21 0.44 12.04 -16.80
N ASN A 22 1.24 13.07 -16.52
CA ASN A 22 2.27 13.06 -15.49
C ASN A 22 1.99 14.03 -14.32
N ARG A 23 0.80 14.64 -14.27
CA ARG A 23 0.41 15.60 -13.24
C ARG A 23 -0.97 15.31 -12.71
N ALA A 24 -1.09 15.22 -11.39
CA ALA A 24 -2.37 15.01 -10.73
C ALA A 24 -2.51 15.89 -9.49
N LYS A 25 -3.75 16.28 -9.21
CA LYS A 25 -4.16 16.95 -8.00
C LYS A 25 -4.80 15.93 -7.06
N VAL A 26 -4.22 15.76 -5.89
CA VAL A 26 -4.70 14.84 -4.85
C VAL A 26 -5.32 15.66 -3.73
N VAL A 27 -6.59 15.39 -3.44
CA VAL A 27 -7.37 16.15 -2.48
C VAL A 27 -7.77 15.25 -1.30
N VAL A 28 -7.54 15.75 -0.09
CA VAL A 28 -7.87 15.09 1.17
C VAL A 28 -8.75 15.99 2.02
N GLU A 29 -9.99 15.56 2.26
CA GLU A 29 -10.97 16.21 3.13
C GLU A 29 -11.87 15.15 3.80
N PRO A 30 -12.36 15.36 5.03
CA PRO A 30 -12.10 16.48 5.93
C PRO A 30 -10.91 16.22 6.85
N LEU A 31 -10.07 17.24 7.08
CA LEU A 31 -9.01 17.21 8.10
C LEU A 31 -9.36 18.13 9.26
N GLU A 32 -8.88 17.79 10.47
CA GLU A 32 -8.96 18.71 11.60
C GLU A 32 -8.06 19.93 11.38
N ARG A 33 -8.41 21.04 12.02
CA ARG A 33 -7.68 22.31 11.86
C ARG A 33 -6.20 22.16 12.20
N GLY A 34 -5.33 22.59 11.30
CA GLY A 34 -3.86 22.52 11.42
C GLY A 34 -3.25 21.21 10.93
N PHE A 35 -4.04 20.14 10.75
CA PHE A 35 -3.54 18.91 10.16
C PHE A 35 -3.25 19.06 8.67
N GLY A 36 -3.93 19.97 7.96
CA GLY A 36 -3.64 20.24 6.54
C GLY A 36 -2.17 20.66 6.33
N HIS A 37 -1.69 21.62 7.11
CA HIS A 37 -0.29 22.06 7.04
C HIS A 37 0.70 21.00 7.48
N THR A 38 0.37 20.25 8.53
CA THR A 38 1.26 19.23 9.09
C THR A 38 1.45 18.08 8.10
N LEU A 39 0.34 17.52 7.59
CA LEU A 39 0.34 16.43 6.62
C LEU A 39 0.88 16.89 5.27
N GLY A 40 0.46 18.06 4.79
CA GLY A 40 0.93 18.61 3.50
C GLY A 40 2.44 18.80 3.46
N ASN A 41 3.02 19.39 4.52
CA ASN A 41 4.47 19.57 4.60
C ASN A 41 5.22 18.24 4.77
N ALA A 42 4.70 17.31 5.57
CA ALA A 42 5.31 16.00 5.77
C ALA A 42 5.31 15.19 4.46
N LEU A 43 4.17 15.08 3.79
CA LEU A 43 4.03 14.38 2.52
C LEU A 43 4.91 15.00 1.44
N ARG A 44 4.93 16.34 1.32
CA ARG A 44 5.80 17.05 0.36
C ARG A 44 7.27 16.68 0.54
N ARG A 45 7.76 16.62 1.78
CA ARG A 45 9.16 16.26 2.05
C ARG A 45 9.46 14.84 1.62
N VAL A 46 8.62 13.88 2.02
CA VAL A 46 8.83 12.46 1.73
C VAL A 46 8.70 12.15 0.24
N LEU A 47 7.73 12.77 -0.45
CA LEU A 47 7.55 12.64 -1.89
C LEU A 47 8.80 13.09 -2.69
N LEU A 48 9.46 14.15 -2.25
CA LEU A 48 10.66 14.67 -2.92
C LEU A 48 11.96 13.93 -2.51
N SER A 49 12.02 13.34 -1.33
CA SER A 49 13.28 12.77 -0.80
C SER A 49 13.37 11.25 -0.86
N SER A 50 12.27 10.54 -0.63
CA SER A 50 12.32 9.15 -0.15
C SER A 50 11.53 8.15 -0.99
N ILE A 51 10.91 8.61 -2.08
CA ILE A 51 10.25 7.70 -3.02
C ILE A 51 11.33 6.92 -3.77
N PRO A 52 11.25 5.58 -3.77
CA PRO A 52 12.20 4.76 -4.50
C PRO A 52 11.98 4.90 -6.00
N GLY A 53 13.09 5.02 -6.73
CA GLY A 53 13.10 5.04 -8.19
C GLY A 53 14.40 4.48 -8.74
N SER A 54 14.55 4.55 -10.06
CA SER A 54 15.69 4.00 -10.78
C SER A 54 16.38 5.10 -11.58
N ALA A 55 17.71 5.07 -11.60
CA ALA A 55 18.52 6.05 -12.33
C ALA A 55 19.79 5.41 -12.90
N ILE A 56 20.33 6.01 -13.95
CA ILE A 56 21.61 5.63 -14.54
C ILE A 56 22.74 6.13 -13.64
N VAL A 57 23.63 5.23 -13.23
CA VAL A 57 24.72 5.51 -12.28
C VAL A 57 26.08 5.53 -12.97
N GLU A 58 26.29 4.63 -13.93
CA GLU A 58 27.56 4.52 -14.65
C GLU A 58 27.29 4.35 -16.14
N VAL A 59 28.16 4.95 -16.95
CA VAL A 59 28.11 4.90 -18.40
C VAL A 59 29.50 4.55 -18.92
N GLU A 60 29.58 3.54 -19.77
CA GLU A 60 30.79 3.16 -20.49
C GLU A 60 30.51 3.37 -21.98
N ILE A 61 31.26 4.25 -22.65
CA ILE A 61 31.08 4.59 -24.06
C ILE A 61 32.32 4.14 -24.82
N ASP A 62 32.13 3.41 -25.92
CA ASP A 62 33.23 2.94 -26.75
C ASP A 62 34.02 4.14 -27.32
N GLY A 63 35.34 4.17 -27.08
CA GLY A 63 36.24 5.22 -27.57
C GLY A 63 36.31 6.48 -26.70
N VAL A 64 35.59 6.52 -25.56
CA VAL A 64 35.64 7.63 -24.60
C VAL A 64 36.37 7.19 -23.35
N LEU A 65 37.46 7.88 -23.02
CA LEU A 65 38.24 7.60 -21.82
C LEU A 65 37.80 8.47 -20.62
N HIS A 66 37.33 9.68 -20.88
CA HIS A 66 36.90 10.65 -19.87
C HIS A 66 35.81 11.58 -20.44
N GLU A 67 35.03 12.21 -19.55
CA GLU A 67 33.87 13.04 -19.90
C GLU A 67 34.19 14.26 -20.77
N TYR A 68 35.41 14.79 -20.72
CA TYR A 68 35.82 15.97 -21.51
C TYR A 68 36.24 15.65 -22.95
N THR A 69 36.20 14.39 -23.41
CA THR A 69 36.54 14.07 -24.80
C THR A 69 35.38 14.41 -25.73
N THR A 70 35.71 14.85 -26.94
CA THR A 70 34.76 14.94 -28.04
C THR A 70 34.85 13.70 -28.91
N LEU A 71 33.71 13.07 -29.23
CA LEU A 71 33.67 11.93 -30.15
C LEU A 71 33.45 12.43 -31.58
N GLU A 72 34.36 12.10 -32.50
CA GLU A 72 34.25 12.57 -33.87
C GLU A 72 32.95 12.06 -34.50
N GLY A 73 32.11 12.96 -35.03
CA GLY A 73 30.84 12.60 -35.70
C GLY A 73 29.61 12.52 -34.79
N LEU A 74 29.77 12.72 -33.48
CA LEU A 74 28.71 13.16 -32.57
C LEU A 74 28.54 14.69 -32.72
N GLN A 75 27.31 15.21 -32.65
CA GLN A 75 27.08 16.65 -32.67
C GLN A 75 27.32 17.30 -31.30
N GLU A 76 26.89 16.62 -30.23
CA GLU A 76 27.00 17.08 -28.84
C GLU A 76 28.36 16.72 -28.21
N ASP A 77 28.66 17.34 -27.07
CA ASP A 77 29.78 16.91 -26.22
C ASP A 77 29.38 15.72 -25.34
N VAL A 78 30.36 14.90 -24.92
CA VAL A 78 30.08 13.75 -24.04
C VAL A 78 29.39 14.18 -22.73
N ILE A 79 29.71 15.35 -22.18
CA ILE A 79 29.05 15.91 -20.98
C ILE A 79 27.55 16.12 -21.22
N GLU A 80 27.17 16.64 -22.40
CA GLU A 80 25.78 16.87 -22.76
C GLU A 80 25.02 15.55 -22.95
N VAL A 81 25.65 14.56 -23.57
CA VAL A 81 25.11 13.19 -23.65
C VAL A 81 24.87 12.61 -22.26
N LEU A 82 25.85 12.75 -21.36
CA LEU A 82 25.74 12.31 -19.97
C LEU A 82 24.60 13.02 -19.22
N LEU A 83 24.38 14.32 -19.48
CA LEU A 83 23.28 15.08 -18.91
C LEU A 83 21.92 14.60 -19.44
N ASN A 84 21.80 14.39 -20.75
CA ASN A 84 20.58 13.88 -21.38
C ASN A 84 20.24 12.47 -20.89
N LEU A 85 21.25 11.64 -20.62
CA LEU A 85 21.07 10.31 -20.02
C LEU A 85 20.48 10.38 -18.61
N LYS A 86 20.75 11.44 -17.82
CA LYS A 86 20.15 11.62 -16.49
C LYS A 86 18.64 11.90 -16.54
N GLU A 87 18.13 12.43 -17.66
CA GLU A 87 16.71 12.74 -17.85
C GLU A 87 15.89 11.54 -18.35
N VAL A 88 16.52 10.41 -18.67
CA VAL A 88 15.82 9.19 -19.08
C VAL A 88 15.06 8.61 -17.88
N ALA A 89 13.74 8.49 -18.02
CA ALA A 89 12.85 7.94 -17.01
C ALA A 89 12.76 6.41 -17.16
N ILE A 90 13.39 5.70 -16.23
CA ILE A 90 13.47 4.24 -16.24
C ILE A 90 12.63 3.67 -15.10
N ARG A 91 11.82 2.66 -15.40
CA ARG A 91 11.06 1.86 -14.44
C ARG A 91 11.64 0.45 -14.38
N GLN A 92 12.07 0.03 -13.21
CA GLN A 92 12.55 -1.33 -12.98
C GLN A 92 11.57 -2.08 -12.08
N HIS A 93 11.16 -3.27 -12.52
CA HIS A 93 10.22 -4.12 -11.77
C HIS A 93 10.95 -5.02 -10.75
N THR A 94 12.11 -5.56 -11.13
CA THR A 94 12.83 -6.58 -10.35
C THR A 94 14.33 -6.28 -10.31
N GLY A 95 14.96 -6.52 -9.16
CA GLY A 95 16.39 -6.33 -8.93
C GLY A 95 16.78 -4.91 -8.51
N ASP A 96 17.99 -4.78 -7.99
CA ASP A 96 18.56 -3.51 -7.53
C ASP A 96 19.51 -2.88 -8.55
N GLU A 97 20.06 -3.69 -9.46
CA GLU A 97 21.01 -3.27 -10.48
C GLU A 97 20.76 -4.01 -11.79
N VAL A 98 20.87 -3.30 -12.92
CA VAL A 98 20.75 -3.86 -14.27
C VAL A 98 21.68 -3.10 -15.22
N THR A 99 22.25 -3.82 -16.19
CA THR A 99 23.11 -3.24 -17.22
C THR A 99 22.40 -3.29 -18.55
N LEU A 100 22.15 -2.12 -19.14
CA LEU A 100 21.54 -1.94 -20.45
C LEU A 100 22.61 -1.61 -21.49
N THR A 101 22.31 -1.88 -22.75
CA THR A 101 23.19 -1.52 -23.87
C THR A 101 22.42 -0.67 -24.88
N LEU A 102 23.09 0.34 -25.44
CA LEU A 102 22.58 1.10 -26.58
C LEU A 102 23.59 0.99 -27.71
N SER A 103 23.11 0.56 -28.87
CA SER A 103 23.92 0.41 -30.08
C SER A 103 23.18 1.02 -31.26
N LYS A 104 23.71 2.12 -31.80
CA LYS A 104 23.17 2.77 -33.00
C LYS A 104 24.27 2.91 -34.04
N LYS A 105 23.93 2.71 -35.31
CA LYS A 105 24.81 2.92 -36.46
C LYS A 105 24.11 3.80 -37.49
N GLY A 106 24.89 4.65 -38.15
CA GLY A 106 24.39 5.55 -39.19
C GLY A 106 24.03 6.94 -38.68
N LYS A 107 23.79 7.83 -39.64
CA LYS A 107 23.38 9.21 -39.36
C LYS A 107 21.94 9.24 -38.85
N GLY A 108 21.69 9.97 -37.77
CA GLY A 108 20.35 10.08 -37.21
C GLY A 108 20.33 10.50 -35.75
N VAL A 109 19.12 10.68 -35.22
CA VAL A 109 18.88 10.97 -33.81
C VAL A 109 18.92 9.67 -33.03
N VAL A 110 19.62 9.67 -31.89
CA VAL A 110 19.63 8.59 -30.92
C VAL A 110 18.64 8.93 -29.82
N THR A 111 17.64 8.09 -29.65
CA THR A 111 16.57 8.29 -28.66
C THR A 111 16.66 7.27 -27.54
N ALA A 112 16.01 7.52 -26.41
CA ALA A 112 15.94 6.57 -25.30
C ALA A 112 15.25 5.25 -25.72
N GLY A 113 14.35 5.28 -26.70
CA GLY A 113 13.76 4.08 -27.28
C GLY A 113 14.75 3.17 -28.03
N ASP A 114 15.95 3.64 -28.37
CA ASP A 114 17.00 2.83 -29.00
C ASP A 114 17.82 2.00 -28.00
N ILE A 115 17.56 2.15 -26.69
CA ILE A 115 18.21 1.34 -25.65
C ILE A 115 17.64 -0.07 -25.70
N ALA A 116 18.52 -1.07 -25.73
CA ALA A 116 18.13 -2.47 -25.59
C ALA A 116 17.68 -2.73 -24.15
N VAL A 117 16.37 -2.94 -23.99
CA VAL A 117 15.74 -3.20 -22.70
C VAL A 117 15.46 -4.69 -22.50
N ASP A 118 15.66 -5.15 -21.27
CA ASP A 118 15.21 -6.46 -20.82
C ASP A 118 13.74 -6.41 -20.35
N HIS A 119 13.12 -7.57 -20.14
CA HIS A 119 11.72 -7.67 -19.68
C HIS A 119 11.50 -7.14 -18.26
N SER A 120 12.58 -6.89 -17.50
CA SER A 120 12.54 -6.32 -16.15
C SER A 120 12.55 -4.80 -16.11
N VAL A 121 12.86 -4.15 -17.24
CA VAL A 121 13.08 -2.70 -17.35
C VAL A 121 12.20 -2.12 -18.43
N GLU A 122 11.60 -0.97 -18.14
CA GLU A 122 10.76 -0.23 -19.05
C GLU A 122 11.22 1.22 -19.10
N ILE A 123 11.28 1.78 -20.31
CA ILE A 123 11.60 3.18 -20.54
C ILE A 123 10.29 3.93 -20.77
N ILE A 124 10.03 4.92 -19.93
CA ILE A 124 8.75 5.63 -19.92
C ILE A 124 8.73 6.76 -20.96
N ASN A 125 9.88 7.36 -21.25
CA ASN A 125 10.04 8.45 -22.22
C ASN A 125 10.88 8.00 -23.44
N PRO A 126 10.39 7.09 -24.29
CA PRO A 126 11.15 6.57 -25.43
C PRO A 126 11.52 7.65 -26.46
N GLU A 127 10.75 8.72 -26.55
CA GLU A 127 10.99 9.86 -27.44
C GLU A 127 12.12 10.80 -26.98
N HIS A 128 12.65 10.62 -25.76
CA HIS A 128 13.71 11.48 -25.23
C HIS A 128 14.97 11.37 -26.07
N VAL A 129 15.50 12.50 -26.51
CA VAL A 129 16.69 12.56 -27.36
C VAL A 129 17.94 12.52 -26.49
N ILE A 130 18.84 11.59 -26.77
CA ILE A 130 20.12 11.45 -26.08
C ILE A 130 21.19 12.24 -26.81
N CYS A 131 21.34 12.02 -28.12
CA CYS A 131 22.34 12.68 -28.96
C CYS A 131 22.03 12.56 -30.47
N HIS A 132 22.79 13.28 -31.29
CA HIS A 132 22.68 13.30 -32.75
C HIS A 132 23.98 12.82 -33.42
N LEU A 133 23.85 11.84 -34.32
CA LEU A 133 24.97 11.31 -35.12
C LEU A 133 25.00 11.98 -36.49
N THR A 134 26.08 12.74 -36.77
CA THR A 134 26.27 13.50 -38.02
C THR A 134 27.00 12.70 -39.09
N LYS A 135 27.85 11.74 -38.68
CA LYS A 135 28.63 10.85 -39.55
C LYS A 135 28.14 9.40 -39.42
N ASP A 136 28.57 8.55 -40.35
CA ASP A 136 28.23 7.11 -40.35
C ASP A 136 29.14 6.35 -39.36
N ILE A 137 28.82 6.48 -38.08
CA ILE A 137 29.61 5.96 -36.97
C ILE A 137 28.74 5.04 -36.12
N ALA A 138 29.37 4.04 -35.52
CA ALA A 138 28.74 3.17 -34.54
C ALA A 138 28.93 3.75 -33.14
N LEU A 139 27.83 4.12 -32.49
CA LEU A 139 27.81 4.49 -31.08
C LEU A 139 27.36 3.28 -30.28
N ASN A 140 28.25 2.76 -29.45
CA ASN A 140 27.91 1.75 -28.46
C ASN A 140 28.16 2.33 -27.07
N MET A 141 27.20 2.12 -26.19
CA MET A 141 27.32 2.47 -24.78
C MET A 141 26.69 1.38 -23.92
N ARG A 142 27.26 1.20 -22.74
CA ARG A 142 26.75 0.34 -21.68
C ARG A 142 26.35 1.21 -20.50
N LEU A 143 25.10 1.11 -20.10
CA LEU A 143 24.45 1.91 -19.08
C LEU A 143 24.19 1.03 -17.86
N LYS A 144 24.69 1.39 -16.69
CA LYS A 144 24.38 0.71 -15.44
C LYS A 144 23.30 1.47 -14.70
N VAL A 145 22.13 0.88 -14.59
CA VAL A 145 20.97 1.42 -13.88
C VAL A 145 20.91 0.79 -12.51
N ARG A 146 20.65 1.61 -11.49
CA ARG A 146 20.40 1.13 -10.13
C ARG A 146 19.10 1.68 -9.60
N ARG A 147 18.51 0.91 -8.68
CA ARG A 147 17.41 1.37 -7.85
C ARG A 147 17.95 2.00 -6.57
N GLY A 148 17.32 3.11 -6.16
CA GLY A 148 17.75 3.85 -4.98
C GLY A 148 16.65 4.79 -4.48
N VAL A 149 17.01 5.64 -3.52
CA VAL A 149 16.14 6.68 -2.97
C VAL A 149 16.89 8.00 -2.95
N GLY A 150 16.16 9.09 -3.22
CA GLY A 150 16.69 10.45 -3.16
C GLY A 150 17.80 10.74 -4.16
N TYR A 151 18.70 11.63 -3.78
CA TYR A 151 19.84 12.05 -4.58
C TYR A 151 21.12 11.52 -3.98
N GLN A 152 21.97 10.93 -4.82
CA GLN A 152 23.29 10.50 -4.41
C GLN A 152 24.32 10.97 -5.44
N PRO A 153 25.29 11.82 -5.04
CA PRO A 153 26.33 12.30 -5.93
C PRO A 153 27.32 11.18 -6.27
N ALA A 154 27.96 11.28 -7.43
CA ALA A 154 28.94 10.29 -7.88
C ALA A 154 30.10 10.11 -6.89
N SER A 155 30.57 11.21 -6.29
CA SER A 155 31.67 11.19 -5.30
C SER A 155 31.34 10.43 -4.02
N ALA A 156 30.08 10.41 -3.58
CA ALA A 156 29.67 9.68 -2.38
C ALA A 156 29.52 8.17 -2.62
N ARG A 157 29.58 7.71 -3.88
CA ARG A 157 29.47 6.30 -4.27
C ARG A 157 30.81 5.58 -4.40
N GLN A 158 31.91 6.20 -3.98
CA GLN A 158 33.21 5.56 -4.05
C GLN A 158 33.24 4.31 -3.16
N HIS A 159 33.31 3.15 -3.80
CA HIS A 159 33.43 1.87 -3.12
C HIS A 159 34.92 1.57 -2.88
N PRO A 160 35.26 0.71 -1.91
CA PRO A 160 36.64 0.32 -1.65
C PRO A 160 37.34 -0.33 -2.86
N ASP A 161 36.60 -0.87 -3.82
CA ASP A 161 37.12 -1.50 -5.05
C ASP A 161 37.42 -0.50 -6.19
N ASP A 162 37.36 0.81 -5.92
CA ASP A 162 37.56 1.86 -6.92
C ASP A 162 38.95 1.89 -7.55
N GLU A 163 39.97 1.32 -6.88
CA GLU A 163 41.33 1.24 -7.39
C GLU A 163 41.48 0.31 -8.61
N ALA A 164 40.53 -0.61 -8.83
CA ALA A 164 40.54 -1.56 -9.96
C ALA A 164 39.64 -1.13 -11.13
N ARG A 165 39.12 0.10 -11.13
CA ARG A 165 38.20 0.55 -12.18
C ARG A 165 38.92 0.68 -13.54
N PRO A 166 38.38 0.08 -14.61
CA PRO A 166 38.91 0.30 -15.95
C PRO A 166 38.69 1.75 -16.38
N ILE A 167 39.69 2.31 -17.07
CA ILE A 167 39.63 3.64 -17.68
C ILE A 167 38.51 3.63 -18.74
N GLY A 168 37.68 4.68 -18.79
CA GLY A 168 36.52 4.79 -19.70
C GLY A 168 35.16 4.54 -19.04
N ARG A 169 35.12 4.20 -17.74
CA ARG A 169 33.87 4.12 -16.98
C ARG A 169 33.51 5.45 -16.35
N LEU A 170 32.54 6.15 -16.93
CA LEU A 170 32.09 7.47 -16.51
C LEU A 170 31.04 7.33 -15.41
N GLN A 171 31.17 8.11 -14.34
CA GLN A 171 30.19 8.12 -13.25
C GLN A 171 29.26 9.31 -13.36
N LEU A 172 27.98 9.05 -13.16
CA LEU A 172 26.95 10.08 -13.12
C LEU A 172 26.42 10.21 -11.72
N ASP A 173 26.02 11.42 -11.32
CA ASP A 173 25.16 11.59 -10.16
C ASP A 173 23.80 10.94 -10.43
N ALA A 174 23.25 10.29 -9.41
CA ALA A 174 22.01 9.54 -9.57
C ALA A 174 20.92 10.26 -8.79
N SER A 175 19.91 10.75 -9.53
CA SER A 175 18.66 11.23 -8.98
C SER A 175 17.63 10.11 -9.12
N PHE A 176 17.35 9.41 -8.02
CA PHE A 176 16.37 8.32 -8.01
C PHE A 176 14.94 8.81 -7.80
N ALA A 177 14.73 10.13 -7.68
CA ALA A 177 13.43 10.71 -7.35
C ALA A 177 12.51 10.71 -8.60
N PRO A 178 11.38 9.97 -8.60
CA PRO A 178 10.43 9.97 -9.72
C PRO A 178 9.47 11.17 -9.67
N VAL A 179 9.45 11.92 -8.56
CA VAL A 179 8.61 13.10 -8.37
C VAL A 179 9.44 14.35 -8.65
N LEU A 180 9.02 15.15 -9.62
CA LEU A 180 9.73 16.36 -10.05
C LEU A 180 9.31 17.58 -9.22
N ARG A 181 8.00 17.72 -8.98
CA ARG A 181 7.44 18.87 -8.27
C ARG A 181 6.28 18.45 -7.39
N VAL A 182 6.25 19.03 -6.19
CA VAL A 182 5.13 18.93 -5.26
C VAL A 182 4.82 20.32 -4.70
N ALA A 183 3.60 20.78 -4.95
CA ALA A 183 3.01 21.93 -4.29
C ALA A 183 1.84 21.48 -3.42
N TYR A 184 1.57 22.21 -2.34
CA TYR A 184 0.40 21.95 -1.51
C TYR A 184 -0.27 23.26 -1.12
N GLU A 185 -1.60 23.22 -1.05
CA GLU A 185 -2.46 24.29 -0.61
C GLU A 185 -3.42 23.75 0.44
N VAL A 186 -3.77 24.58 1.42
CA VAL A 186 -4.71 24.22 2.49
C VAL A 186 -5.87 25.19 2.44
N ASP A 187 -7.04 24.67 2.09
CA ASP A 187 -8.30 25.41 2.01
C ASP A 187 -9.21 25.08 3.19
N ALA A 188 -10.22 25.91 3.43
CA ALA A 188 -11.25 25.62 4.43
C ALA A 188 -12.29 24.63 3.87
N ALA A 189 -12.48 23.51 4.55
CA ALA A 189 -13.53 22.54 4.26
C ALA A 189 -14.78 22.82 5.12
N ARG A 190 -15.96 22.77 4.49
CA ARG A 190 -17.24 22.73 5.21
C ARG A 190 -17.85 21.36 5.09
N VAL A 191 -18.09 20.71 6.22
CA VAL A 191 -18.76 19.42 6.29
C VAL A 191 -19.93 19.53 7.25
N GLU A 192 -21.14 19.41 6.70
CA GLU A 192 -22.41 19.59 7.41
C GLU A 192 -22.48 20.96 8.13
N GLN A 193 -22.48 20.95 9.46
CA GLN A 193 -22.53 22.13 10.32
C GLN A 193 -21.13 22.65 10.73
N ARG A 194 -20.05 21.90 10.46
CA ARG A 194 -18.67 22.31 10.79
C ARG A 194 -18.04 23.05 9.63
N THR A 195 -17.52 24.25 9.89
CA THR A 195 -16.85 25.12 8.91
C THR A 195 -15.36 25.32 9.18
N ASN A 196 -14.82 24.69 10.23
CA ASN A 196 -13.47 24.89 10.74
C ASN A 196 -12.54 23.70 10.43
N LEU A 197 -12.82 22.97 9.36
CA LEU A 197 -12.02 21.82 8.91
C LEU A 197 -11.08 22.27 7.80
N ASP A 198 -9.98 21.54 7.64
CA ASP A 198 -9.00 21.79 6.59
C ASP A 198 -9.26 20.84 5.40
N LYS A 199 -9.00 21.34 4.20
CA LYS A 199 -8.91 20.60 2.94
C LYS A 199 -7.47 20.70 2.45
N LEU A 200 -6.79 19.57 2.33
CA LEU A 200 -5.44 19.55 1.78
C LEU A 200 -5.51 19.24 0.29
N ILE A 201 -4.93 20.11 -0.52
CA ILE A 201 -4.79 19.95 -1.97
C ILE A 201 -3.31 19.80 -2.27
N LEU A 202 -2.92 18.67 -2.86
CA LEU A 202 -1.56 18.35 -3.28
C LEU A 202 -1.51 18.36 -4.80
N ASP A 203 -0.65 19.17 -5.39
CA ASP A 203 -0.38 19.19 -6.83
C ASP A 203 0.97 18.52 -7.07
N ILE A 204 0.94 17.36 -7.72
CA ILE A 204 2.08 16.45 -7.85
C ILE A 204 2.37 16.24 -9.33
N GLU A 205 3.63 16.41 -9.70
CA GLU A 205 4.16 16.20 -11.04
C GLU A 205 5.27 15.14 -10.97
N THR A 206 5.07 14.04 -11.70
CA THR A 206 6.00 12.90 -11.77
C THR A 206 6.66 12.83 -13.15
N ASN A 207 7.69 12.02 -13.29
CA ASN A 207 8.30 11.71 -14.59
C ASN A 207 7.60 10.56 -15.34
N GLY A 208 6.45 10.10 -14.84
CA GLY A 208 5.69 8.97 -15.39
C GLY A 208 6.11 7.58 -14.88
N THR A 209 7.23 7.44 -14.17
CA THR A 209 7.67 6.15 -13.59
C THR A 209 6.68 5.63 -12.53
N ILE A 210 6.03 6.55 -11.79
CA ILE A 210 5.03 6.26 -10.78
C ILE A 210 3.82 7.18 -10.94
N ASN A 211 2.62 6.63 -10.68
CA ASN A 211 1.41 7.44 -10.61
C ASN A 211 1.42 8.30 -9.35
N ALA A 212 0.79 9.48 -9.41
CA ALA A 212 0.70 10.37 -8.26
C ALA A 212 -0.01 9.74 -7.06
N GLU A 213 -1.07 8.95 -7.29
CA GLU A 213 -1.77 8.23 -6.21
C GLU A 213 -0.84 7.23 -5.50
N ASP A 214 -0.17 6.38 -6.28
CA ASP A 214 0.75 5.37 -5.77
C ASP A 214 1.93 6.02 -5.03
N ALA A 215 2.43 7.16 -5.52
CA ALA A 215 3.46 7.94 -4.85
C ALA A 215 3.00 8.47 -3.49
N VAL A 216 1.78 9.00 -3.40
CA VAL A 216 1.20 9.48 -2.12
C VAL A 216 1.01 8.32 -1.14
N ARG A 217 0.51 7.17 -1.61
CA ARG A 217 0.36 5.97 -0.79
C ARG A 217 1.71 5.50 -0.24
N LYS A 218 2.74 5.42 -1.10
CA LYS A 218 4.09 5.06 -0.69
C LYS A 218 4.69 6.07 0.29
N ALA A 219 4.46 7.36 0.08
CA ALA A 219 4.88 8.40 1.01
C ALA A 219 4.21 8.23 2.39
N ALA A 220 2.92 7.92 2.42
CA ALA A 220 2.18 7.68 3.66
C ALA A 220 2.70 6.44 4.40
N GLU A 221 2.99 5.35 3.69
CA GLU A 221 3.64 4.15 4.25
C GLU A 221 4.99 4.50 4.89
N ILE A 222 5.85 5.23 4.18
CA ILE A 222 7.16 5.64 4.71
C ILE A 222 6.99 6.50 5.98
N ILE A 223 6.05 7.44 5.99
CA ILE A 223 5.78 8.26 7.18
C ILE A 223 5.31 7.38 8.34
N ASN A 224 4.41 6.43 8.09
CA ASN A 224 3.91 5.52 9.11
C ASN A 224 5.04 4.65 9.70
N ASP A 225 5.92 4.13 8.84
CA ASP A 225 7.09 3.35 9.25
C ASP A 225 8.04 4.20 10.12
N GLN A 226 8.29 5.45 9.74
CA GLN A 226 9.12 6.37 10.55
C GLN A 226 8.44 6.75 11.88
N LEU A 227 7.11 6.86 11.89
CA LEU A 227 6.36 7.17 13.10
C LEU A 227 6.34 6.00 14.08
N SER A 228 6.47 4.75 13.62
CA SER A 228 6.42 3.53 14.46
C SER A 228 7.37 3.54 15.67
N VAL A 229 8.45 4.32 15.62
CA VAL A 229 9.37 4.53 16.75
C VAL A 229 8.70 5.24 17.92
N PHE A 230 7.73 6.11 17.64
CA PHE A 230 6.99 6.89 18.66
C PHE A 230 5.78 6.15 19.23
N GLY A 231 5.42 4.98 18.69
CA GLY A 231 4.31 4.18 19.19
C GLY A 231 4.02 2.96 18.33
N ASP A 232 3.51 1.91 18.96
CA ASP A 232 3.14 0.68 18.27
C ASP A 232 1.76 0.84 17.59
N PHE A 233 1.77 1.30 16.33
CA PHE A 233 0.55 1.47 15.54
C PHE A 233 -0.07 0.13 15.10
N SER A 234 0.72 -0.96 15.13
CA SER A 234 0.25 -2.32 14.81
C SER A 234 -0.72 -2.86 15.87
N ARG A 235 -0.58 -2.39 17.12
CA ARG A 235 -1.52 -2.77 18.20
C ARG A 235 -2.95 -2.28 17.97
N ARG A 236 -3.15 -1.17 17.22
CA ARG A 236 -4.50 -0.62 16.96
C ARG A 236 -5.30 -1.42 15.93
N GLU A 237 -4.64 -2.01 14.93
CA GLU A 237 -5.31 -2.92 13.98
C GLU A 237 -5.71 -4.23 14.68
N ASN A 238 -4.88 -4.68 15.63
CA ASN A 238 -5.23 -5.80 16.49
C ASN A 238 -6.42 -5.46 17.39
N ASP A 239 -6.47 -4.30 18.08
CA ASP A 239 -7.63 -3.96 18.94
C ASP A 239 -8.97 -3.86 18.19
N ILE A 240 -8.98 -3.42 16.93
CA ILE A 240 -10.20 -3.41 16.09
C ILE A 240 -10.60 -4.84 15.70
N SER A 241 -9.64 -5.72 15.43
CA SER A 241 -9.89 -7.12 15.10
C SER A 241 -10.12 -8.04 16.31
N THR A 242 -9.66 -7.69 17.52
CA THR A 242 -10.05 -8.36 18.78
C THR A 242 -11.39 -7.87 19.32
N ALA A 243 -11.78 -6.63 19.04
CA ALA A 243 -13.13 -6.16 19.37
C ALA A 243 -14.22 -6.87 18.54
N GLU A 244 -13.92 -7.29 17.31
CA GLU A 244 -14.86 -8.08 16.48
C GLU A 244 -14.78 -9.60 16.72
N LYS A 245 -13.71 -10.11 17.35
CA LYS A 245 -13.56 -11.52 17.75
C LYS A 245 -13.99 -11.84 19.19
N SER A 246 -14.67 -10.91 19.84
CA SER A 246 -15.38 -11.16 21.11
C SER A 246 -16.90 -11.28 20.91
N GLY A 247 -17.35 -11.55 19.68
CA GLY A 247 -18.68 -12.05 19.38
C GLY A 247 -18.67 -13.57 19.41
N PHE A 248 -19.54 -14.17 20.22
CA PHE A 248 -19.80 -15.61 20.26
C PHE A 248 -19.81 -16.26 18.88
N ASP A 249 -19.37 -17.52 18.80
CA ASP A 249 -19.46 -18.33 17.58
C ASP A 249 -20.87 -18.18 16.97
N PRO A 250 -21.02 -17.76 15.68
CA PRO A 250 -22.32 -17.52 15.05
C PRO A 250 -23.30 -18.69 15.16
N LEU A 251 -22.80 -19.90 15.46
CA LEU A 251 -23.62 -21.07 15.73
C LEU A 251 -24.42 -20.97 17.04
N LEU A 252 -23.87 -20.32 18.08
CA LEU A 252 -24.51 -20.21 19.40
C LEU A 252 -25.73 -19.28 19.39
N LEU A 253 -25.74 -18.31 18.46
CA LEU A 253 -26.80 -17.32 18.27
C LEU A 253 -27.98 -17.84 17.44
N ARG A 254 -27.90 -19.07 16.90
CA ARG A 254 -28.99 -19.65 16.11
C ARG A 254 -30.15 -20.11 17.01
N PRO A 255 -31.39 -20.02 16.53
CA PRO A 255 -32.54 -20.59 17.24
C PRO A 255 -32.47 -22.11 17.24
N ILE A 256 -33.11 -22.71 18.24
CA ILE A 256 -33.14 -24.17 18.41
C ILE A 256 -33.90 -24.90 17.30
N ASP A 257 -34.75 -24.19 16.55
CA ASP A 257 -35.50 -24.74 15.41
C ASP A 257 -34.58 -25.13 14.25
N ASP A 258 -33.40 -24.51 14.13
CA ASP A 258 -32.40 -24.80 13.11
C ASP A 258 -31.60 -26.09 13.41
N LEU A 259 -31.74 -26.67 14.60
CA LEU A 259 -31.03 -27.89 15.00
C LEU A 259 -31.66 -29.19 14.44
N GLU A 260 -32.68 -29.12 13.57
CA GLU A 260 -33.33 -30.29 12.96
C GLU A 260 -33.74 -31.38 13.99
N LEU A 261 -34.09 -30.96 15.21
CA LEU A 261 -34.55 -31.86 16.26
C LEU A 261 -35.97 -32.35 15.97
N THR A 262 -36.34 -33.50 16.51
CA THR A 262 -37.75 -33.93 16.49
C THR A 262 -38.66 -32.88 17.12
N VAL A 263 -39.88 -32.78 16.59
CA VAL A 263 -40.92 -31.84 17.05
C VAL A 263 -41.15 -31.94 18.57
N ARG A 264 -40.97 -33.12 19.15
CA ARG A 264 -41.07 -33.35 20.60
C ARG A 264 -39.92 -32.68 21.36
N SER A 265 -38.68 -32.90 20.93
CA SER A 265 -37.48 -32.36 21.58
C SER A 265 -37.43 -30.83 21.49
N ALA A 266 -37.76 -30.25 20.33
CA ALA A 266 -37.82 -28.79 20.15
C ALA A 266 -38.89 -28.11 21.03
N ASN A 267 -40.09 -28.70 21.12
CA ASN A 267 -41.18 -28.15 21.94
C ASN A 267 -40.92 -28.27 23.45
N CYS A 268 -40.28 -29.35 23.89
CA CYS A 268 -39.88 -29.51 25.29
C CYS A 268 -38.82 -28.46 25.70
N LEU A 269 -37.88 -28.13 24.82
CA LEU A 269 -36.83 -27.13 25.11
C LEU A 269 -37.39 -25.71 25.12
N LYS A 270 -38.32 -25.37 24.22
CA LYS A 270 -39.05 -24.09 24.23
C LYS A 270 -39.88 -23.91 25.50
N ALA A 271 -40.50 -24.97 26.02
CA ALA A 271 -41.29 -24.91 27.25
C ALA A 271 -40.45 -24.52 28.49
N GLU A 272 -39.15 -24.84 28.49
CA GLU A 272 -38.18 -24.45 29.53
C GLU A 272 -37.45 -23.13 29.22
N SER A 273 -37.97 -22.33 28.29
CA SER A 273 -37.39 -21.05 27.87
C SER A 273 -35.98 -21.15 27.27
N ILE A 274 -35.65 -22.28 26.64
CA ILE A 274 -34.40 -22.47 25.89
C ILE A 274 -34.68 -22.21 24.41
N TYR A 275 -34.27 -21.05 23.91
CA TYR A 275 -34.58 -20.62 22.55
C TYR A 275 -33.37 -20.67 21.61
N TYR A 276 -32.16 -20.52 22.13
CA TYR A 276 -30.94 -20.48 21.34
C TYR A 276 -30.00 -21.66 21.65
N ILE A 277 -29.13 -21.99 20.70
CA ILE A 277 -28.13 -23.07 20.87
C ILE A 277 -27.19 -22.77 22.06
N GLY A 278 -26.83 -21.50 22.27
CA GLY A 278 -26.00 -21.08 23.40
C GLY A 278 -26.65 -21.32 24.77
N ASP A 279 -27.99 -21.29 24.87
CA ASP A 279 -28.72 -21.60 26.11
C ASP A 279 -28.68 -23.11 26.40
N LEU A 280 -28.80 -23.93 25.35
CA LEU A 280 -28.81 -25.39 25.44
C LEU A 280 -27.45 -25.95 25.88
N VAL A 281 -26.37 -25.42 25.33
CA VAL A 281 -24.99 -25.86 25.58
C VAL A 281 -24.55 -25.65 27.04
N GLN A 282 -25.15 -24.69 27.74
CA GLN A 282 -24.88 -24.43 29.15
C GLN A 282 -25.59 -25.38 30.11
N LYS A 283 -26.65 -26.07 29.65
CA LYS A 283 -27.38 -27.02 30.48
C LYS A 283 -26.64 -28.35 30.56
N THR A 284 -26.60 -28.90 31.77
CA THR A 284 -26.04 -30.23 31.98
C THR A 284 -27.06 -31.32 31.63
N GLU A 285 -26.57 -32.52 31.29
CA GLU A 285 -27.44 -33.67 30.99
C GLU A 285 -28.44 -33.96 32.13
N VAL A 286 -27.99 -33.74 33.37
CA VAL A 286 -28.79 -33.95 34.60
C VAL A 286 -29.92 -32.92 34.73
N GLU A 287 -29.70 -31.69 34.26
CA GLU A 287 -30.72 -30.64 34.28
C GLU A 287 -31.77 -30.86 33.20
N LEU A 288 -31.36 -31.27 31.99
CA LEU A 288 -32.28 -31.58 30.89
C LEU A 288 -33.19 -32.78 31.22
N LEU A 289 -32.69 -33.77 31.95
CA LEU A 289 -33.50 -34.92 32.41
C LEU A 289 -34.58 -34.56 33.45
N LYS A 290 -34.48 -33.39 34.10
CA LYS A 290 -35.50 -32.91 35.05
C LYS A 290 -36.66 -32.19 34.34
N THR A 291 -36.48 -31.81 33.09
CA THR A 291 -37.51 -31.14 32.28
C THR A 291 -38.70 -32.09 32.03
N PRO A 292 -39.94 -31.65 32.27
CA PRO A 292 -41.13 -32.46 32.00
C PRO A 292 -41.20 -32.85 30.52
N ASN A 293 -41.52 -34.13 30.27
CA ASN A 293 -41.67 -34.71 28.92
C ASN A 293 -40.38 -34.83 28.08
N LEU A 294 -39.18 -34.57 28.63
CA LEU A 294 -37.91 -34.90 27.98
C LEU A 294 -37.44 -36.31 28.36
N GLY A 295 -37.51 -37.25 27.42
CA GLY A 295 -37.14 -38.65 27.64
C GLY A 295 -35.68 -38.96 27.28
N LYS A 296 -35.19 -40.14 27.70
CA LYS A 296 -33.83 -40.62 27.39
C LYS A 296 -33.52 -40.63 25.88
N LYS A 297 -34.52 -40.92 25.03
CA LYS A 297 -34.38 -40.90 23.56
C LYS A 297 -34.13 -39.49 23.00
N SER A 298 -34.84 -38.48 23.52
CA SER A 298 -34.66 -37.08 23.13
C SER A 298 -33.32 -36.53 23.60
N LEU A 299 -32.82 -36.97 24.76
CA LEU A 299 -31.49 -36.57 25.25
C LEU A 299 -30.36 -37.11 24.36
N THR A 300 -30.45 -38.38 23.92
CA THR A 300 -29.47 -38.96 23.00
C THR A 300 -29.48 -38.23 21.65
N GLU A 301 -30.67 -37.92 21.13
CA GLU A 301 -30.84 -37.13 19.91
C GLU A 301 -30.16 -35.75 20.00
N ILE A 302 -30.40 -35.01 21.09
CA ILE A 302 -29.77 -33.70 21.32
C ILE A 302 -28.24 -33.83 21.36
N LYS A 303 -27.71 -34.87 22.01
CA LYS A 303 -26.27 -35.11 22.13
C LYS A 303 -25.63 -35.44 20.78
N ASP A 304 -26.28 -36.25 19.96
CA ASP A 304 -25.78 -36.64 18.65
C ASP A 304 -25.76 -35.44 17.68
N VAL A 305 -26.81 -34.62 17.70
CA VAL A 305 -26.91 -33.41 16.86
C VAL A 305 -25.91 -32.33 17.30
N LEU A 306 -25.75 -32.11 18.60
CA LEU A 306 -24.73 -31.18 19.12
C LEU A 306 -23.32 -31.66 18.81
N GLY A 307 -23.06 -32.97 19.00
CA GLY A 307 -21.78 -33.60 18.68
C GLY A 307 -21.42 -33.51 17.20
N GLY A 308 -22.40 -33.65 16.30
CA GLY A 308 -22.23 -33.47 14.86
C GLY A 308 -21.83 -32.04 14.46
N ARG A 309 -22.07 -31.04 15.31
CA ARG A 309 -21.68 -29.64 15.13
C ARG A 309 -20.51 -29.21 16.01
N GLY A 310 -19.85 -30.16 16.69
CA GLY A 310 -18.67 -29.92 17.53
C GLY A 310 -18.98 -29.28 18.90
N LEU A 311 -20.23 -29.32 19.35
CA LEU A 311 -20.67 -28.76 20.64
C LEU A 311 -20.96 -29.88 21.65
N ALA A 312 -20.80 -29.57 22.95
CA ALA A 312 -21.08 -30.50 24.05
C ALA A 312 -21.99 -29.86 25.10
N LEU A 313 -22.77 -30.69 25.80
CA LEU A 313 -23.60 -30.24 26.92
C LEU A 313 -22.72 -29.92 28.15
N GLY A 314 -23.06 -28.85 28.87
CA GLY A 314 -22.35 -28.42 30.08
C GLY A 314 -21.13 -27.53 29.83
N MET A 315 -20.97 -26.95 28.63
CA MET A 315 -19.92 -25.94 28.40
C MET A 315 -20.32 -24.62 29.06
N LYS A 316 -19.40 -24.01 29.83
CA LYS A 316 -19.62 -22.68 30.42
C LYS A 316 -19.20 -21.62 29.41
N LEU A 317 -20.16 -20.82 28.95
CA LEU A 317 -19.91 -19.67 28.09
C LEU A 317 -19.78 -18.43 28.99
N GLU A 318 -18.61 -17.78 28.98
CA GLU A 318 -18.44 -16.49 29.66
C GLU A 318 -19.16 -15.39 28.86
N ASN A 319 -19.90 -14.50 29.54
CA ASN A 319 -20.68 -13.38 28.98
C ASN A 319 -21.95 -13.73 28.17
N TRP A 320 -22.56 -14.91 28.36
CA TRP A 320 -23.85 -15.27 27.75
C TRP A 320 -25.01 -15.06 28.74
N PRO A 321 -26.16 -14.47 28.34
CA PRO A 321 -26.52 -13.98 27.00
C PRO A 321 -25.93 -12.58 26.69
N PRO A 322 -25.65 -12.26 25.40
CA PRO A 322 -25.19 -10.93 24.99
C PRO A 322 -26.22 -9.83 25.31
N PRO A 323 -25.79 -8.62 25.70
CA PRO A 323 -26.71 -7.49 25.88
C PRO A 323 -27.37 -7.14 24.54
N GLY A 324 -28.67 -7.47 24.41
CA GLY A 324 -29.45 -7.30 23.18
C GLY A 324 -30.19 -8.55 22.70
N LEU A 325 -29.89 -9.75 23.26
CA LEU A 325 -30.69 -10.95 22.99
C LEU A 325 -32.00 -10.93 23.79
N SER A 326 -33.07 -10.46 23.16
CA SER A 326 -34.42 -10.54 23.71
C SER A 326 -34.87 -12.00 23.78
N HIS A 327 -35.05 -12.52 25.00
CA HIS A 327 -35.74 -13.79 25.22
C HIS A 327 -37.23 -13.56 25.01
N GLY A 328 -37.75 -13.95 23.85
CA GLY A 328 -39.18 -14.15 23.59
C GLY A 328 -40.07 -12.92 23.73
N MET A 329 -40.37 -12.28 22.60
CA MET A 329 -41.62 -11.55 22.41
C MET A 329 -42.77 -12.53 22.65
N GLN A 330 -43.67 -12.21 23.59
CA GLN A 330 -44.93 -12.91 23.79
C GLN A 330 -45.66 -13.01 22.44
N LEU A 331 -45.87 -14.23 21.96
CA LEU A 331 -46.91 -14.55 21.00
C LEU A 331 -48.04 -15.20 21.79
N GLY A 332 -49.05 -14.39 22.13
CA GLY A 332 -50.24 -14.77 22.89
C GLY A 332 -50.65 -13.69 23.86
#